data_AF-A0A7X0UB16-F1
#
_entry.id   AF-A0A7X0UB16-F1
#
_cell.length_a   1.000
_cell.length_b   1.000
_cell.length_c   1.000
_cell.angle_alpha   90.00
_cell.angle_beta   90.00
_cell.angle_gamma   90.00
#
_symmetry.space_group_name_H-M   'P 1'
#
loop_
_entity.id
_entity.type
_entity.pdbx_description
1 polymer ?
#
loop_
_entity_poly.entity_id
_entity_poly.type
_entity_poly.pdbx_seq_one_letter_code
_entity_poly.pdbx_strand_id
1 'polypeptide(L)'
;MAFNFIRAAAAGAALALCAAGGASAAVNLPALKIDTTQTTVSGLSAGGFMAVQLHVAYSATFAKGAGVVAGGPFYCAEGSIVNATGRCMASPAGIPTSTLVSTTNTWASQGLIDPVANLQASKVYLFSGTLDSVVKPGVMDALRTYYNSFVPAANVVYKKDIAAEHAMVTDDYGNGCSTKGAPYVSDCNFDLAGAMLQHLYGTLNARNNATLPTGNYIEFNQSQFITNHGMATTGWAYIPQACQAGGSATCRLHVVLHGCKQNISDVQQQYVRNTGYNRWADTNNIVMLYPQTSTAATNSCFDWWGYDNANYAKKSGPQMVAIKAMVDQISSGGGTTNPPTNPALPAPTGVNTSGATASSMVVGWGAVSGAASYNVYRNTNKVNALPVSGTSYTDTGLAASTSYSWTVRAADANGAEGATSAAASGTTLAAPGGGATCTTATNYAHVQAGRATQTGGYAYAKGSNQNMGLWNVFVTTTLKQTSPNYYVIGTCP
;
A
#
# COMPACT_ATOMS: atom_id res chain seq x y z
N MET A 1 41.69 0.81 55.29
CA MET A 1 42.32 1.79 54.38
C MET A 1 41.89 1.45 52.96
N ALA A 2 41.46 2.47 52.22
CA ALA A 2 40.98 2.39 50.84
C ALA A 2 42.06 1.91 49.85
N PHE A 3 41.66 1.42 48.67
CA PHE A 3 41.92 2.07 47.37
C PHE A 3 41.25 1.33 46.21
N ASN A 4 40.54 2.11 45.38
CA ASN A 4 39.98 1.78 44.06
C ASN A 4 41.06 1.39 43.04
N PHE A 5 40.71 0.56 42.05
CA PHE A 5 41.08 0.78 40.64
C PHE A 5 40.03 0.18 39.67
N ILE A 6 40.03 0.74 38.46
CA ILE A 6 38.92 0.94 37.52
C ILE A 6 39.14 0.14 36.21
N ARG A 7 38.03 -0.42 35.68
CA ARG A 7 37.61 -0.70 34.28
C ARG A 7 38.47 -1.55 33.31
N ALA A 8 37.77 -2.48 32.65
CA ALA A 8 37.83 -2.62 31.19
C ALA A 8 36.43 -3.00 30.65
N ALA A 9 36.02 -2.32 29.58
CA ALA A 9 34.69 -2.36 28.97
C ALA A 9 34.59 -3.46 27.89
N ALA A 10 33.44 -4.13 27.81
CA ALA A 10 33.05 -4.96 26.67
C ALA A 10 31.85 -4.29 25.98
N ALA A 11 32.09 -3.71 24.80
CA ALA A 11 31.04 -3.22 23.91
C ALA A 11 30.61 -4.37 22.99
N GLY A 12 29.42 -4.93 23.23
CA GLY A 12 28.76 -5.84 22.30
C GLY A 12 28.00 -5.04 21.23
N ALA A 13 28.47 -5.09 19.99
CA ALA A 13 27.74 -4.55 18.85
C ALA A 13 26.67 -5.57 18.41
N ALA A 14 25.40 -5.28 18.69
CA ALA A 14 24.27 -6.01 18.12
C ALA A 14 24.09 -5.59 16.65
N LEU A 15 24.39 -6.50 15.71
CA LEU A 15 23.98 -6.34 14.32
C LEU A 15 22.46 -6.47 14.23
N ALA A 16 21.77 -5.38 13.93
CA ALA A 16 20.38 -5.41 13.52
C ALA A 16 20.26 -6.10 12.16
N LEU A 17 19.64 -7.29 12.11
CA LEU A 17 19.17 -7.88 10.86
C LEU A 17 18.00 -7.04 10.33
N CYS A 18 18.25 -6.22 9.32
CA CYS A 18 17.19 -5.65 8.51
C CYS A 18 16.57 -6.77 7.66
N ALA A 19 15.44 -7.32 8.11
CA ALA A 19 14.58 -8.14 7.28
C ALA A 19 13.89 -7.22 6.26
N ALA A 20 14.43 -7.16 5.04
CA ALA A 20 13.74 -6.58 3.91
C ALA A 20 12.56 -7.50 3.54
N GLY A 21 11.36 -7.16 4.03
CA GLY A 21 10.12 -7.82 3.62
C GLY A 21 9.91 -7.62 2.12
N GLY A 22 9.97 -8.71 1.35
CA GLY A 22 9.64 -8.69 -0.08
C GLY A 22 8.18 -8.27 -0.27
N ALA A 23 7.95 -7.25 -1.10
CA ALA A 23 6.61 -6.79 -1.45
C ALA A 23 5.82 -7.92 -2.11
N SER A 24 4.68 -8.28 -1.51
CA SER A 24 3.71 -9.22 -2.07
C SER A 24 2.99 -8.55 -3.25
N ALA A 25 2.78 -9.25 -4.36
CA ALA A 25 2.07 -8.69 -5.50
C ALA A 25 0.59 -8.44 -5.16
N ALA A 26 0.04 -7.31 -5.61
CA ALA A 26 -1.34 -6.93 -5.36
C ALA A 26 -2.35 -7.93 -5.97
N VAL A 27 -3.35 -8.35 -5.19
CA VAL A 27 -4.37 -9.33 -5.58
C VAL A 27 -5.58 -8.67 -6.26
N ASN A 28 -6.51 -9.43 -6.82
CA ASN A 28 -7.79 -8.83 -7.21
C ASN A 28 -8.58 -8.43 -5.96
N LEU A 29 -9.35 -7.34 -6.03
CA LEU A 29 -10.21 -6.94 -4.93
C LEU A 29 -11.30 -8.02 -4.73
N PRO A 30 -11.35 -8.66 -3.55
CA PRO A 30 -12.25 -9.78 -3.32
C PRO A 30 -13.71 -9.32 -3.26
N ALA A 31 -14.63 -10.18 -3.69
CA ALA A 31 -16.06 -10.00 -3.45
C ALA A 31 -16.44 -10.57 -2.08
N LEU A 32 -17.07 -9.75 -1.22
CA LEU A 32 -17.40 -10.10 0.15
C LEU A 32 -18.89 -9.97 0.42
N LYS A 33 -19.36 -10.59 1.50
CA LYS A 33 -20.74 -10.49 1.97
C LYS A 33 -20.94 -9.16 2.72
N ILE A 34 -21.15 -8.08 1.96
CA ILE A 34 -21.36 -6.74 2.50
C ILE A 34 -22.87 -6.41 2.55
N ASP A 35 -23.33 -5.87 3.68
CA ASP A 35 -24.59 -5.16 3.75
C ASP A 35 -24.42 -3.77 3.11
N THR A 36 -24.85 -3.66 1.86
CA THR A 36 -24.69 -2.44 1.06
C THR A 36 -25.41 -1.23 1.65
N THR A 37 -26.44 -1.45 2.49
CA THR A 37 -27.17 -0.36 3.17
C THR A 37 -26.35 0.30 4.28
N GLN A 38 -25.24 -0.32 4.70
CA GLN A 38 -24.34 0.16 5.76
C GLN A 38 -23.03 0.71 5.20
N THR A 39 -22.96 1.01 3.91
CA THR A 39 -21.75 1.56 3.31
C THR A 39 -21.59 3.04 3.65
N THR A 40 -20.39 3.43 4.11
CA THR A 40 -20.04 4.81 4.45
C THR A 40 -18.69 5.21 3.84
N VAL A 41 -18.37 6.50 3.83
CA VAL A 41 -17.08 7.02 3.33
C VAL A 41 -16.52 8.08 4.28
N SER A 42 -15.20 8.15 4.43
CA SER A 42 -14.54 9.28 5.08
C SER A 42 -13.24 9.67 4.42
N GLY A 43 -12.73 10.85 4.77
CA GLY A 43 -11.39 11.23 4.37
C GLY A 43 -10.89 12.54 4.98
N LEU A 44 -9.59 12.76 4.79
CA LEU A 44 -8.87 13.95 5.21
C LEU A 44 -8.53 14.85 4.02
N SER A 45 -8.59 16.18 4.18
CA SER A 45 -8.09 17.13 3.19
C SER A 45 -8.76 16.94 1.83
N ALA A 46 -8.00 16.78 0.74
CA ALA A 46 -8.53 16.38 -0.57
C ALA A 46 -9.37 15.09 -0.52
N GLY A 47 -9.00 14.11 0.30
CA GLY A 47 -9.81 12.92 0.58
C GLY A 47 -11.11 13.25 1.31
N GLY A 48 -11.13 14.29 2.15
CA GLY A 48 -12.33 14.82 2.79
C GLY A 48 -13.27 15.49 1.78
N PHE A 49 -12.73 16.30 0.85
CA PHE A 49 -13.52 16.81 -0.27
C PHE A 49 -14.06 15.67 -1.15
N MET A 50 -13.23 14.68 -1.48
CA MET A 50 -13.66 13.50 -2.25
C MET A 50 -14.73 12.68 -1.50
N ALA A 51 -14.64 12.54 -0.18
CA ALA A 51 -15.68 11.90 0.63
C ALA A 51 -17.03 12.63 0.51
N VAL A 52 -17.02 13.98 0.52
CA VAL A 52 -18.22 14.78 0.26
C VAL A 52 -18.74 14.56 -1.16
N GLN A 53 -17.85 14.53 -2.16
CA GLN A 53 -18.22 14.27 -3.56
C GLN A 53 -18.88 12.89 -3.73
N LEU A 54 -18.28 11.83 -3.19
CA LEU A 54 -18.84 10.48 -3.23
C LEU A 54 -20.18 10.39 -2.49
N HIS A 55 -20.25 10.96 -1.28
CA HIS A 55 -21.48 10.93 -0.48
C HIS A 55 -22.64 11.66 -1.17
N VAL A 56 -22.39 12.78 -1.86
CA VAL A 56 -23.45 13.52 -2.58
C VAL A 56 -23.74 12.88 -3.94
N ALA A 57 -22.71 12.56 -4.73
CA ALA A 57 -22.86 12.06 -6.09
C ALA A 57 -23.42 10.63 -6.15
N TYR A 58 -23.01 9.79 -5.20
CA TYR A 58 -23.41 8.39 -5.04
C TYR A 58 -24.12 8.16 -3.70
N SER A 59 -25.00 9.08 -3.30
CA SER A 59 -25.71 9.03 -2.02
C SER A 59 -26.53 7.76 -1.80
N ALA A 60 -26.98 7.07 -2.86
CA ALA A 60 -27.62 5.75 -2.72
C ALA A 60 -26.63 4.66 -2.26
N THR A 61 -25.36 4.79 -2.63
CA THR A 61 -24.29 3.86 -2.23
C THR A 61 -23.81 4.15 -0.82
N PHE A 62 -23.54 5.42 -0.52
CA PHE A 62 -23.05 5.86 0.80
C PHE A 62 -24.21 6.30 1.71
N ALA A 63 -25.35 5.62 1.61
CA ALA A 63 -26.62 6.03 2.24
C ALA A 63 -26.55 6.09 3.77
N LYS A 64 -25.61 5.35 4.38
CA LYS A 64 -25.43 5.37 5.82
C LYS A 64 -24.77 6.67 6.29
N GLY A 65 -23.90 7.27 5.47
CA GLY A 65 -23.31 8.56 5.77
C GLY A 65 -21.83 8.74 5.47
N ALA A 66 -21.28 9.85 5.93
CA ALA A 66 -19.90 10.24 5.67
C ALA A 66 -19.19 10.96 6.83
N GLY A 67 -17.87 10.77 6.90
CA GLY A 67 -16.97 11.50 7.78
C GLY A 67 -16.05 12.45 7.01
N VAL A 68 -15.90 13.69 7.46
CA VAL A 68 -15.10 14.69 6.74
C VAL A 68 -14.15 15.37 7.70
N VAL A 69 -12.85 15.23 7.44
CA VAL A 69 -11.76 15.78 8.24
C VAL A 69 -11.06 16.85 7.42
N ALA A 70 -11.15 18.11 7.84
CA ALA A 70 -10.51 19.24 7.15
C ALA A 70 -10.73 19.24 5.61
N GLY A 71 -11.97 18.96 5.18
CA GLY A 71 -12.41 19.03 3.78
C GLY A 71 -13.22 20.29 3.51
N GLY A 72 -14.27 20.21 2.69
CA GLY A 72 -15.15 21.35 2.46
C GLY A 72 -16.39 21.03 1.63
N PRO A 73 -17.23 22.04 1.34
CA PRO A 73 -18.49 21.88 0.62
C PRO A 73 -18.37 21.18 -0.72
N PHE A 74 -19.41 20.44 -1.10
CA PHE A 74 -19.52 19.85 -2.42
C PHE A 74 -19.35 20.91 -3.51
N TYR A 75 -18.52 20.61 -4.50
CA TYR A 75 -18.22 21.50 -5.63
C TYR A 75 -17.69 22.90 -5.24
N CYS A 76 -17.10 23.05 -4.04
CA CYS A 76 -16.63 24.35 -3.53
C CYS A 76 -15.69 25.10 -4.51
N ALA A 77 -14.79 24.35 -5.16
CA ALA A 77 -13.81 24.91 -6.08
C ALA A 77 -14.41 25.37 -7.41
N GLU A 78 -15.60 24.87 -7.79
CA GLU A 78 -16.26 25.19 -9.06
C GLU A 78 -15.37 25.03 -10.30
N GLY A 79 -14.41 24.08 -10.27
CA GLY A 79 -13.48 23.89 -11.39
C GLY A 79 -12.34 24.92 -11.46
N SER A 80 -12.12 25.71 -10.40
CA SER A 80 -11.16 26.82 -10.37
C SER A 80 -10.12 26.65 -9.27
N ILE A 81 -8.84 26.67 -9.65
CA ILE A 81 -7.71 26.65 -8.70
C ILE A 81 -7.71 27.87 -7.77
N VAL A 82 -8.23 29.02 -8.23
CA VAL A 82 -8.32 30.25 -7.43
C VAL A 82 -9.34 30.06 -6.32
N ASN A 83 -10.49 29.45 -6.62
CA ASN A 83 -11.49 29.14 -5.61
C ASN A 83 -10.98 28.04 -4.66
N ALA A 84 -10.33 27.01 -5.22
CA ALA A 84 -9.76 25.90 -4.46
C ALA A 84 -8.76 26.41 -3.40
N THR A 85 -7.71 27.11 -3.83
CA THR A 85 -6.64 27.60 -2.94
C THR A 85 -7.06 28.83 -2.12
N GLY A 86 -8.00 29.62 -2.62
CA GLY A 86 -8.57 30.76 -1.93
C GLY A 86 -9.69 30.36 -0.98
N ARG A 87 -10.95 30.52 -1.40
CA ARG A 87 -12.09 30.40 -0.49
C ARG A 87 -12.31 28.99 0.06
N CYS A 88 -11.88 27.94 -0.63
CA CYS A 88 -12.03 26.56 -0.14
C CYS A 88 -10.87 26.09 0.74
N MET A 89 -9.87 26.94 1.02
CA MET A 89 -8.72 26.62 1.86
C MET A 89 -8.33 27.80 2.77
N ALA A 90 -7.75 28.85 2.19
CA ALA A 90 -7.10 29.94 2.93
C ALA A 90 -8.03 31.07 3.39
N SER A 91 -9.17 31.28 2.73
CA SER A 91 -10.04 32.46 2.91
C SER A 91 -11.55 32.14 2.88
N PRO A 92 -12.09 31.40 3.87
CA PRO A 92 -13.43 30.81 3.81
C PRO A 92 -14.62 31.77 3.77
N ALA A 93 -14.42 33.06 4.03
CA ALA A 93 -15.50 34.05 4.08
C ALA A 93 -16.31 34.16 2.77
N GLY A 94 -15.71 33.81 1.63
CA GLY A 94 -16.34 33.93 0.30
C GLY A 94 -17.04 32.68 -0.22
N ILE A 95 -17.20 31.60 0.56
CA ILE A 95 -17.82 30.36 0.08
C ILE A 95 -19.34 30.56 -0.14
N PRO A 96 -19.85 30.40 -1.39
CA PRO A 96 -21.25 30.67 -1.71
C PRO A 96 -22.14 29.43 -1.45
N THR A 97 -22.34 29.07 -0.18
CA THR A 97 -23.05 27.83 0.21
C THR A 97 -24.44 27.68 -0.43
N SER A 98 -25.22 28.76 -0.52
CA SER A 98 -26.54 28.76 -1.18
C SER A 98 -26.44 28.40 -2.68
N THR A 99 -25.47 28.95 -3.39
CA THR A 99 -25.21 28.62 -4.80
C THR A 99 -24.78 27.16 -4.95
N LEU A 100 -23.92 26.65 -4.06
CA LEU A 100 -23.50 25.24 -4.09
C LEU A 100 -24.67 24.28 -3.83
N VAL A 101 -25.58 24.64 -2.92
CA VAL A 101 -26.85 23.92 -2.70
C VAL A 101 -27.73 23.95 -3.94
N SER A 102 -27.88 25.11 -4.59
CA SER A 102 -28.63 25.23 -5.84
C SER A 102 -28.05 24.33 -6.94
N THR A 103 -26.74 24.38 -7.15
CA THR A 103 -26.04 23.53 -8.12
C THR A 103 -26.25 22.05 -7.84
N THR A 104 -26.19 21.65 -6.56
CA THR A 104 -26.45 20.26 -6.14
C THR A 104 -27.87 19.83 -6.54
N ASN A 105 -28.89 20.63 -6.22
CA ASN A 105 -30.28 20.32 -6.58
C ASN A 105 -30.48 20.23 -8.10
N THR A 106 -29.87 21.15 -8.86
CA THR A 106 -29.90 21.11 -10.33
C THR A 106 -29.28 19.83 -10.87
N TRP A 107 -28.08 19.45 -10.43
CA TRP A 107 -27.42 18.24 -10.89
C TRP A 107 -28.17 16.96 -10.50
N ALA A 108 -28.83 16.94 -9.34
CA ALA A 108 -29.69 15.84 -8.93
C ALA A 108 -30.92 15.72 -9.85
N SER A 109 -31.60 16.83 -10.18
CA SER A 109 -32.73 16.82 -11.12
C SER A 109 -32.35 16.40 -12.55
N GLN A 110 -31.08 16.59 -12.92
CA GLN A 110 -30.52 16.18 -14.22
C GLN A 110 -29.99 14.73 -14.21
N GLY A 111 -30.00 14.05 -13.06
CA GLY A 111 -29.44 12.70 -12.92
C GLY A 111 -27.91 12.62 -13.00
N LEU A 112 -27.21 13.76 -12.93
CA LEU A 112 -25.74 13.81 -12.92
C LEU A 112 -25.14 13.37 -11.57
N ILE A 113 -25.96 13.45 -10.51
CA ILE A 113 -25.75 12.91 -9.18
C ILE A 113 -27.02 12.20 -8.71
N ASP A 114 -26.93 11.45 -7.62
CA ASP A 114 -28.10 10.83 -6.99
C ASP A 114 -29.10 11.89 -6.44
N PRO A 115 -30.39 11.52 -6.26
CA PRO A 115 -31.35 12.39 -5.59
C PRO A 115 -30.89 12.85 -4.21
N VAL A 116 -31.01 14.15 -3.94
CA VAL A 116 -30.65 14.73 -2.62
C VAL A 116 -31.48 14.18 -1.47
N ALA A 117 -32.66 13.61 -1.75
CA ALA A 117 -33.51 12.95 -0.75
C ALA A 117 -32.81 11.77 -0.06
N ASN A 118 -31.88 11.10 -0.75
CA ASN A 118 -31.10 10.01 -0.16
C ASN A 118 -30.23 10.46 1.03
N LEU A 119 -29.88 11.76 1.10
CA LEU A 119 -29.05 12.31 2.17
C LEU A 119 -29.82 12.50 3.49
N GLN A 120 -31.16 12.48 3.46
CA GLN A 120 -31.97 12.81 4.64
C GLN A 120 -31.79 11.82 5.80
N ALA A 121 -31.48 10.56 5.47
CA ALA A 121 -31.23 9.51 6.46
C ALA A 121 -29.75 9.39 6.87
N SER A 122 -28.84 10.04 6.14
CA SER A 122 -27.40 9.93 6.36
C SER A 122 -26.98 10.49 7.72
N LYS A 123 -25.94 9.87 8.31
CA LYS A 123 -25.19 10.43 9.44
C LYS A 123 -23.93 11.14 8.91
N VAL A 124 -23.63 12.34 9.42
CA VAL A 124 -22.44 13.09 9.01
C VAL A 124 -21.60 13.45 10.22
N TYR A 125 -20.31 13.12 10.17
CA TYR A 125 -19.34 13.52 11.18
C TYR A 125 -18.32 14.48 10.57
N LEU A 126 -18.18 15.67 11.14
CA LEU A 126 -17.27 16.70 10.69
C LEU A 126 -16.16 16.90 11.73
N PHE A 127 -14.93 17.08 11.27
CA PHE A 127 -13.80 17.44 12.12
C PHE A 127 -12.96 18.57 11.52
N SER A 128 -12.59 19.54 12.35
CA SER A 128 -11.57 20.54 12.02
C SER A 128 -10.72 20.86 13.24
N GLY A 129 -9.41 20.87 13.08
CA GLY A 129 -8.50 21.33 14.12
C GLY A 129 -8.51 22.85 14.22
N THR A 130 -8.53 23.43 15.43
CA THR A 130 -8.58 24.89 15.59
C THR A 130 -7.31 25.59 15.10
N LEU A 131 -6.21 24.85 14.93
CA LEU A 131 -4.95 25.37 14.39
C LEU A 131 -4.76 25.04 12.91
N ASP A 132 -5.74 24.42 12.24
CA ASP A 132 -5.59 24.03 10.83
C ASP A 132 -5.28 25.24 9.94
N SER A 133 -4.03 25.30 9.49
CA SER A 133 -3.49 26.37 8.67
C SER A 133 -3.67 26.17 7.16
N VAL A 134 -4.15 25.00 6.73
CA VAL A 134 -4.26 24.61 5.31
C VAL A 134 -5.70 24.70 4.84
N VAL A 135 -6.61 24.01 5.52
CA VAL A 135 -8.05 24.09 5.28
C VAL A 135 -8.65 24.72 6.52
N LYS A 136 -8.74 26.06 6.51
CA LYS A 136 -9.10 26.81 7.70
C LYS A 136 -10.49 26.39 8.22
N PRO A 137 -10.72 26.38 9.55
CA PRO A 137 -11.98 25.91 10.14
C PRO A 137 -13.27 26.50 9.54
N GLY A 138 -13.22 27.74 9.05
CA GLY A 138 -14.36 28.36 8.37
C GLY A 138 -14.84 27.61 7.11
N VAL A 139 -13.98 26.84 6.44
CA VAL A 139 -14.37 25.98 5.31
C VAL A 139 -15.28 24.85 5.79
N MET A 140 -14.93 24.25 6.94
CA MET A 140 -15.72 23.19 7.56
C MET A 140 -16.99 23.74 8.24
N ASP A 141 -16.99 24.98 8.72
CA ASP A 141 -18.23 25.68 9.10
C ASP A 141 -19.17 25.84 7.90
N ALA A 142 -18.66 26.24 6.73
CA ALA A 142 -19.44 26.32 5.50
C ALA A 142 -19.95 24.94 5.03
N LEU A 143 -19.14 23.88 5.20
CA LEU A 143 -19.58 22.50 4.92
C LEU A 143 -20.72 22.06 5.83
N ARG A 144 -20.69 22.41 7.12
CA ARG A 144 -21.81 22.14 8.03
C ARG A 144 -23.09 22.83 7.55
N THR A 145 -23.00 24.10 7.15
CA THR A 145 -24.13 24.84 6.59
C THR A 145 -24.66 24.18 5.31
N TYR A 146 -23.77 23.74 4.42
CA TYR A 146 -24.14 22.98 3.22
C TYR A 146 -24.87 21.68 3.58
N TYR A 147 -24.31 20.84 4.46
CA TYR A 147 -24.95 19.58 4.84
C TYR A 147 -26.29 19.77 5.51
N ASN A 148 -26.46 20.77 6.37
CA ASN A 148 -27.74 21.08 7.03
C ASN A 148 -28.87 21.47 6.06
N SER A 149 -28.56 21.71 4.78
CA SER A 149 -29.57 21.92 3.74
C SER A 149 -30.19 20.61 3.21
N PHE A 150 -29.56 19.46 3.48
CA PHE A 150 -29.98 18.14 2.97
C PHE A 150 -30.09 17.07 4.06
N VAL A 151 -29.30 17.20 5.12
CA VAL A 151 -29.19 16.28 6.25
C VAL A 151 -29.76 16.96 7.49
N PRO A 152 -30.66 16.33 8.27
CA PRO A 152 -31.15 16.89 9.52
C PRO A 152 -30.00 17.24 10.46
N ALA A 153 -30.05 18.41 11.11
CA ALA A 153 -28.97 18.85 12.00
C ALA A 153 -28.67 17.86 13.14
N ALA A 154 -29.66 17.09 13.60
CA ALA A 154 -29.50 16.03 14.60
C ALA A 154 -28.64 14.85 14.12
N ASN A 155 -28.46 14.70 12.80
CA ASN A 155 -27.61 13.69 12.18
C ASN A 155 -26.19 14.21 11.89
N VAL A 156 -25.91 15.49 12.13
CA VAL A 156 -24.61 16.12 11.85
C VAL A 156 -23.88 16.45 13.15
N VAL A 157 -22.78 15.74 13.41
CA VAL A 157 -21.84 16.08 14.49
C VAL A 157 -20.69 16.89 13.92
N TYR A 158 -20.25 17.92 14.64
CA TYR A 158 -19.06 18.70 14.27
C TYR A 158 -18.13 18.91 15.48
N LYS A 159 -17.00 18.20 15.46
CA LYS A 159 -15.93 18.31 16.45
C LYS A 159 -14.91 19.35 15.95
N LYS A 160 -14.76 20.46 16.67
CA LYS A 160 -13.91 21.59 16.25
C LYS A 160 -13.22 22.35 17.39
N ASP A 161 -12.98 21.66 18.49
CA ASP A 161 -12.48 22.18 19.77
C ASP A 161 -11.11 21.57 20.14
N ILE A 162 -10.46 20.87 19.21
CA ILE A 162 -9.13 20.29 19.39
C ILE A 162 -8.11 21.18 18.69
N ALA A 163 -7.04 21.56 19.40
CA ALA A 163 -5.92 22.36 18.90
C ALA A 163 -4.98 21.56 18.00
N ALA A 164 -5.54 21.02 16.91
CA ALA A 164 -4.82 20.27 15.89
C ALA A 164 -4.47 21.15 14.69
N GLU A 165 -3.28 20.96 14.14
CA GLU A 165 -2.90 21.38 12.80
C GLU A 165 -3.53 20.47 11.73
N HIS A 166 -3.23 20.72 10.45
CA HIS A 166 -3.79 19.96 9.32
C HIS A 166 -3.34 18.49 9.29
N ALA A 167 -4.10 17.60 9.94
CA ALA A 167 -3.81 16.17 10.04
C ALA A 167 -5.06 15.31 10.35
N MET A 168 -4.94 14.00 10.12
CA MET A 168 -5.84 13.01 10.70
C MET A 168 -5.41 12.82 12.15
N VAL A 169 -6.28 13.17 13.10
CA VAL A 169 -5.93 13.07 14.51
C VAL A 169 -6.18 11.67 15.06
N THR A 170 -5.33 11.23 15.96
CA THR A 170 -5.42 9.95 16.67
C THR A 170 -5.20 10.19 18.16
N ASP A 171 -5.27 9.13 18.96
CA ASP A 171 -5.01 9.15 20.39
C ASP A 171 -3.67 8.53 20.80
N ASP A 172 -2.88 8.01 19.85
CA ASP A 172 -1.66 7.28 20.17
C ASP A 172 -0.61 7.19 19.05
N TYR A 173 -0.81 7.88 17.91
CA TYR A 173 0.14 7.81 16.80
C TYR A 173 0.25 9.12 16.00
N GLY A 174 1.48 9.48 15.67
CA GLY A 174 1.81 10.49 14.67
C GLY A 174 2.63 11.63 15.22
N ASN A 175 2.60 12.76 14.52
CA ASN A 175 3.23 14.00 14.97
C ASN A 175 2.53 14.55 16.22
N GLY A 176 3.14 15.54 16.88
CA GLY A 176 2.43 16.31 17.89
C GLY A 176 1.23 17.04 17.28
N CYS A 177 0.13 17.16 18.03
CA CYS A 177 -1.13 17.72 17.54
C CYS A 177 -1.00 19.08 16.83
N SER A 178 -0.11 19.96 17.30
CA SER A 178 0.14 21.29 16.70
C SER A 178 1.19 21.29 15.57
N THR A 179 1.59 20.12 15.07
CA THR A 179 2.62 19.99 14.03
C THR A 179 2.01 19.65 12.67
N LYS A 180 2.26 20.54 11.70
CA LYS A 180 1.95 20.26 10.30
C LYS A 180 3.13 19.63 9.59
N GLY A 181 3.04 18.34 9.28
CA GLY A 181 4.06 17.62 8.52
C GLY A 181 3.67 16.19 8.19
N ALA A 182 4.42 15.54 7.31
CA ALA A 182 4.24 14.11 7.02
C ALA A 182 4.35 13.28 8.32
N PRO A 183 3.55 12.20 8.48
CA PRO A 183 2.63 11.64 7.51
C PRO A 183 1.24 12.32 7.49
N TYR A 184 1.11 13.50 8.10
CA TYR A 184 -0.16 14.21 8.35
C TYR A 184 -1.17 13.36 9.12
N VAL A 185 -0.62 12.59 10.05
CA VAL A 185 -1.33 11.89 11.13
C VAL A 185 -0.72 12.41 12.42
N SER A 186 -1.54 12.78 13.41
CA SER A 186 -1.06 13.40 14.65
C SER A 186 -1.70 12.78 15.88
N ASP A 187 -0.91 12.56 16.91
CA ASP A 187 -1.41 12.20 18.23
C ASP A 187 -1.92 13.48 18.92
N CYS A 188 -3.23 13.54 19.07
CA CYS A 188 -3.96 14.60 19.74
C CYS A 188 -4.69 14.10 20.98
N ASN A 189 -4.35 12.89 21.46
CA ASN A 189 -5.09 12.23 22.54
C ASN A 189 -6.61 12.16 22.26
N PHE A 190 -7.00 11.99 20.99
CA PHE A 190 -8.39 11.90 20.57
C PHE A 190 -8.59 10.88 19.45
N ASP A 191 -9.37 9.84 19.74
CA ASP A 191 -9.73 8.79 18.80
C ASP A 191 -10.81 9.27 17.81
N LEU A 192 -10.38 10.04 16.80
CA LEU A 192 -11.27 10.56 15.77
C LEU A 192 -11.93 9.44 14.95
N ALA A 193 -11.19 8.40 14.57
CA ALA A 193 -11.75 7.28 13.81
C ALA A 193 -12.85 6.58 14.60
N GLY A 194 -12.64 6.32 15.89
CA GLY A 194 -13.64 5.74 16.77
C GLY A 194 -14.88 6.62 16.94
N ALA A 195 -14.69 7.91 17.24
CA ALA A 195 -15.80 8.85 17.39
C ALA A 195 -16.64 8.96 16.10
N MET A 196 -15.97 9.01 14.95
CA MET A 196 -16.62 9.04 13.64
C MET A 196 -17.40 7.76 13.35
N LEU A 197 -16.77 6.59 13.48
CA LEU A 197 -17.42 5.31 13.21
C LEU A 197 -18.62 5.07 14.14
N GLN A 198 -18.52 5.45 15.42
CA GLN A 198 -19.64 5.35 16.36
C GLN A 198 -20.81 6.27 15.99
N HIS A 199 -20.55 7.48 15.50
CA HIS A 199 -21.63 8.35 15.00
C HIS A 199 -22.31 7.77 13.77
N LEU A 200 -21.53 7.20 12.85
CA LEU A 200 -22.03 6.62 11.60
C LEU A 200 -22.80 5.32 11.83
N TYR A 201 -22.30 4.43 12.70
CA TYR A 201 -22.83 3.08 12.86
C TYR A 201 -23.66 2.87 14.14
N GLY A 202 -23.64 3.83 15.07
CA GLY A 202 -24.19 3.68 16.41
C GLY A 202 -23.20 3.00 17.35
N THR A 203 -23.69 2.34 18.39
CA THR A 203 -22.86 1.63 19.36
C THR A 203 -22.02 0.54 18.67
N LEU A 204 -20.71 0.56 18.93
CA LEU A 204 -19.73 -0.41 18.43
C LEU A 204 -19.07 -1.14 19.60
N ASN A 205 -18.60 -2.36 19.35
CA ASN A 205 -17.72 -3.08 20.26
C ASN A 205 -16.43 -2.28 20.47
N ALA A 206 -15.83 -2.43 21.65
CA ALA A 206 -14.53 -1.84 21.95
C ALA A 206 -13.49 -2.23 20.87
N ARG A 207 -12.66 -1.27 20.48
CA ARG A 207 -11.61 -1.47 19.48
C ARG A 207 -10.55 -2.47 19.95
N ASN A 208 -9.90 -3.16 19.01
CA ASN A 208 -8.75 -4.00 19.29
C ASN A 208 -7.49 -3.14 19.52
N ASN A 209 -6.95 -3.15 20.74
CA ASN A 209 -5.70 -2.47 21.09
C ASN A 209 -4.45 -3.34 20.94
N ALA A 210 -4.59 -4.61 20.55
CA ALA A 210 -3.46 -5.49 20.24
C ALA A 210 -2.92 -5.24 18.82
N THR A 211 -1.78 -5.85 18.50
CA THR A 211 -1.24 -5.85 17.15
C THR A 211 -2.20 -6.54 16.18
N LEU A 212 -2.65 -5.81 15.16
CA LEU A 212 -3.58 -6.36 14.17
C LEU A 212 -2.89 -7.37 13.24
N PRO A 213 -3.57 -8.46 12.84
CA PRO A 213 -2.99 -9.46 11.95
C PRO A 213 -2.57 -8.86 10.60
N THR A 214 -1.34 -9.12 10.18
CA THR A 214 -0.81 -8.62 8.90
C THR A 214 -1.58 -9.17 7.71
N GLY A 215 -2.07 -10.41 7.79
CA GLY A 215 -2.87 -11.06 6.75
C GLY A 215 -4.23 -10.41 6.50
N ASN A 216 -4.72 -9.54 7.40
CA ASN A 216 -5.96 -8.80 7.19
C ASN A 216 -5.75 -7.58 6.27
N TYR A 217 -4.50 -7.17 6.03
CA TYR A 217 -4.18 -6.09 5.09
C TYR A 217 -3.97 -6.65 3.70
N ILE A 218 -4.85 -6.28 2.77
CA ILE A 218 -4.84 -6.73 1.40
C ILE A 218 -4.42 -5.57 0.50
N GLU A 219 -3.28 -5.72 -0.17
CA GLU A 219 -2.97 -4.87 -1.33
C GLU A 219 -3.67 -5.43 -2.55
N PHE A 220 -4.49 -4.63 -3.22
CA PHE A 220 -5.24 -5.05 -4.39
C PHE A 220 -4.88 -4.26 -5.64
N ASN A 221 -5.00 -4.90 -6.81
CA ASN A 221 -4.77 -4.30 -8.12
C ASN A 221 -5.86 -3.28 -8.41
N GLN A 222 -5.58 -2.01 -8.17
CA GLN A 222 -6.50 -0.91 -8.43
C GLN A 222 -6.66 -0.62 -9.93
N SER A 223 -5.66 -1.03 -10.73
CA SER A 223 -5.65 -0.86 -12.19
C SER A 223 -6.82 -1.55 -12.90
N GLN A 224 -7.46 -2.53 -12.25
CA GLN A 224 -8.68 -3.17 -12.76
C GLN A 224 -9.87 -2.21 -12.86
N PHE A 225 -9.87 -1.14 -12.06
CA PHE A 225 -10.95 -0.15 -12.00
C PHE A 225 -10.60 1.13 -12.75
N ILE A 226 -9.32 1.48 -12.79
CA ILE A 226 -8.84 2.70 -13.45
C ILE A 226 -7.35 2.62 -13.74
N THR A 227 -6.97 3.08 -14.93
CA THR A 227 -5.58 3.42 -15.25
C THR A 227 -5.50 4.93 -15.50
N ASN A 228 -4.39 5.56 -15.14
CA ASN A 228 -4.18 7.02 -15.19
C ASN A 228 -5.04 7.81 -14.17
N HIS A 229 -5.45 9.04 -14.54
CA HIS A 229 -6.28 9.94 -13.73
C HIS A 229 -5.76 10.24 -12.31
N GLY A 230 -4.44 10.18 -12.13
CA GLY A 230 -3.78 10.38 -10.85
C GLY A 230 -4.03 9.27 -9.81
N MET A 231 -4.60 8.13 -10.22
CA MET A 231 -4.79 6.96 -9.35
C MET A 231 -3.56 6.05 -9.38
N ALA A 232 -3.26 5.37 -8.28
CA ALA A 232 -2.19 4.38 -8.23
C ALA A 232 -2.61 3.05 -8.88
N THR A 233 -1.62 2.23 -9.21
CA THR A 233 -1.85 0.89 -9.76
C THR A 233 -2.36 -0.09 -8.72
N THR A 234 -2.09 0.15 -7.43
CA THR A 234 -2.54 -0.66 -6.30
C THR A 234 -3.30 0.18 -5.28
N GLY A 235 -4.22 -0.46 -4.57
CA GLY A 235 -4.98 0.07 -3.45
C GLY A 235 -4.88 -0.87 -2.25
N TRP A 236 -5.42 -0.47 -1.10
CA TRP A 236 -5.36 -1.29 0.11
C TRP A 236 -6.74 -1.55 0.70
N ALA A 237 -6.91 -2.67 1.38
CA ALA A 237 -8.08 -2.95 2.19
C ALA A 237 -7.65 -3.57 3.52
N TYR A 238 -8.41 -3.32 4.57
CA TYR A 238 -8.35 -4.11 5.81
C TYR A 238 -9.63 -4.92 5.92
N ILE A 239 -9.50 -6.25 5.90
CA ILE A 239 -10.61 -7.19 5.92
C ILE A 239 -10.52 -8.02 7.21
N PRO A 240 -11.36 -7.74 8.22
CA PRO A 240 -11.42 -8.55 9.43
C PRO A 240 -11.64 -10.02 9.11
N GLN A 241 -11.09 -10.93 9.92
CA GLN A 241 -11.15 -12.38 9.66
C GLN A 241 -12.58 -12.88 9.41
N ALA A 242 -13.56 -12.36 10.15
CA ALA A 242 -14.97 -12.74 10.03
C ALA A 242 -15.59 -12.36 8.67
N CYS A 243 -14.99 -11.39 7.96
CA CYS A 243 -15.44 -10.88 6.66
C CYS A 243 -14.72 -11.52 5.47
N GLN A 244 -13.64 -12.28 5.70
CA GLN A 244 -12.87 -12.91 4.63
C GLN A 244 -13.63 -14.11 4.02
N ALA A 245 -13.13 -14.64 2.90
CA ALA A 245 -13.68 -15.84 2.28
C ALA A 245 -13.70 -17.03 3.26
N GLY A 246 -14.85 -17.67 3.42
CA GLY A 246 -15.08 -18.72 4.43
C GLY A 246 -15.56 -18.19 5.80
N GLY A 247 -15.57 -16.88 6.00
CA GLY A 247 -16.24 -16.23 7.13
C GLY A 247 -17.77 -16.29 6.98
N SER A 248 -18.49 -16.26 8.10
CA SER A 248 -19.96 -16.34 8.14
C SER A 248 -20.66 -14.98 8.32
N ALA A 249 -19.90 -13.92 8.61
CA ALA A 249 -20.46 -12.62 8.94
C ALA A 249 -20.95 -11.89 7.69
N THR A 250 -22.11 -11.25 7.80
CA THR A 250 -22.43 -10.12 6.92
C THR A 250 -21.69 -8.90 7.48
N CYS A 251 -20.84 -8.29 6.67
CA CYS A 251 -20.00 -7.18 7.10
C CYS A 251 -20.50 -5.84 6.56
N ARG A 252 -20.01 -4.77 7.15
CA ARG A 252 -20.23 -3.39 6.70
C ARG A 252 -19.01 -2.92 5.92
N LEU A 253 -19.14 -1.85 5.15
CA LEU A 253 -18.04 -1.28 4.37
C LEU A 253 -17.84 0.20 4.72
N HIS A 254 -16.59 0.58 4.97
CA HIS A 254 -16.20 1.97 5.10
C HIS A 254 -15.04 2.28 4.15
N VAL A 255 -15.22 3.28 3.29
CA VAL A 255 -14.17 3.76 2.39
C VAL A 255 -13.39 4.87 3.09
N VAL A 256 -12.07 4.79 3.15
CA VAL A 256 -11.19 5.73 3.84
C VAL A 256 -10.23 6.37 2.84
N LEU A 257 -10.35 7.68 2.65
CA LEU A 257 -9.60 8.43 1.65
C LEU A 257 -8.53 9.27 2.30
N HIS A 258 -7.29 9.08 1.85
CA HIS A 258 -6.15 9.86 2.33
C HIS A 258 -6.15 11.30 1.77
N GLY A 259 -5.43 12.21 2.44
CA GLY A 259 -5.22 13.56 1.96
C GLY A 259 -4.11 13.67 0.92
N CYS A 260 -3.78 14.89 0.53
CA CYS A 260 -2.65 15.17 -0.35
C CYS A 260 -1.34 14.68 0.29
N LYS A 261 -0.43 14.12 -0.52
CA LYS A 261 0.86 13.57 -0.07
C LYS A 261 0.76 12.53 1.06
N GLN A 262 -0.30 11.73 1.06
CA GLN A 262 -0.53 10.64 2.01
C GLN A 262 -0.79 9.29 1.33
N ASN A 263 -0.51 9.19 0.03
CA ASN A 263 -0.54 7.90 -0.66
C ASN A 263 0.66 7.03 -0.23
N ILE A 264 0.65 5.77 -0.67
CA ILE A 264 1.74 4.82 -0.37
C ILE A 264 3.12 5.32 -0.81
N SER A 265 3.23 6.01 -1.94
CA SER A 265 4.51 6.52 -2.43
C SER A 265 5.11 7.61 -1.54
N ASP A 266 4.25 8.45 -0.94
CA ASP A 266 4.67 9.60 -0.14
C ASP A 266 4.89 9.24 1.34
N VAL A 267 4.04 8.37 1.92
CA VAL A 267 4.08 8.06 3.36
C VAL A 267 4.06 6.57 3.66
N GLN A 268 4.31 5.71 2.68
CA GLN A 268 4.19 4.25 2.83
C GLN A 268 2.80 3.87 3.39
N GLN A 269 2.70 2.81 4.19
CA GLN A 269 1.42 2.34 4.73
C GLN A 269 0.99 3.11 6.00
N GLN A 270 1.60 4.26 6.32
CA GLN A 270 1.33 4.99 7.57
C GLN A 270 -0.14 5.41 7.67
N TYR A 271 -0.73 5.91 6.58
CA TYR A 271 -2.15 6.29 6.58
C TYR A 271 -3.08 5.07 6.67
N VAL A 272 -2.76 4.01 5.95
CA VAL A 272 -3.55 2.76 5.96
C VAL A 272 -3.53 2.12 7.34
N ARG A 273 -2.39 2.10 8.03
CA ARG A 273 -2.21 1.36 9.28
C ARG A 273 -2.58 2.17 10.52
N ASN A 274 -2.24 3.47 10.53
CA ASN A 274 -2.10 4.21 11.78
C ASN A 274 -3.08 5.37 11.94
N THR A 275 -4.19 5.37 11.18
CA THR A 275 -5.28 6.36 11.31
C THR A 275 -6.37 5.94 12.30
N GLY A 276 -6.19 4.81 13.00
CA GLY A 276 -7.09 4.32 14.05
C GLY A 276 -8.26 3.47 13.56
N TYR A 277 -8.68 3.57 12.29
CA TYR A 277 -9.85 2.86 11.74
C TYR A 277 -9.80 1.34 11.91
N ASN A 278 -8.68 0.70 11.59
CA ASN A 278 -8.58 -0.77 11.54
C ASN A 278 -8.85 -1.43 12.90
N ARG A 279 -8.49 -0.76 14.01
CA ARG A 279 -8.71 -1.28 15.37
C ARG A 279 -10.18 -1.40 15.70
N TRP A 280 -10.98 -0.45 15.22
CA TRP A 280 -12.43 -0.52 15.31
C TRP A 280 -13.00 -1.53 14.32
N ALA A 281 -12.46 -1.56 13.11
CA ALA A 281 -12.87 -2.47 12.04
C ALA A 281 -12.83 -3.94 12.48
N ASP A 282 -11.73 -4.33 13.12
CA ASP A 282 -11.39 -5.71 13.49
C ASP A 282 -12.41 -6.35 14.44
N THR A 283 -12.99 -5.58 15.36
CA THR A 283 -13.95 -6.07 16.35
C THR A 283 -15.41 -5.81 15.98
N ASN A 284 -15.66 -5.18 14.82
CA ASN A 284 -16.98 -4.70 14.44
C ASN A 284 -17.46 -5.16 13.06
N ASN A 285 -16.80 -6.13 12.42
CA ASN A 285 -17.18 -6.62 11.09
C ASN A 285 -17.31 -5.48 10.07
N ILE A 286 -16.37 -4.52 10.10
CA ILE A 286 -16.32 -3.42 9.14
C ILE A 286 -15.10 -3.65 8.26
N VAL A 287 -15.32 -3.77 6.96
CA VAL A 287 -14.23 -3.79 5.97
C VAL A 287 -13.83 -2.35 5.68
N MET A 288 -12.54 -2.07 5.71
CA MET A 288 -11.99 -0.76 5.36
C MET A 288 -11.38 -0.82 3.97
N LEU A 289 -11.85 0.03 3.05
CA LEU A 289 -11.29 0.17 1.71
C LEU A 289 -10.47 1.47 1.64
N TYR A 290 -9.23 1.38 1.20
CA TYR A 290 -8.28 2.49 1.07
C TYR A 290 -7.82 2.67 -0.39
N PRO A 291 -8.65 3.29 -1.26
CA PRO A 291 -8.22 3.69 -2.58
C PRO A 291 -6.98 4.60 -2.50
N GLN A 292 -6.08 4.49 -3.47
CA GLN A 292 -4.82 5.24 -3.48
C GLN A 292 -4.70 6.12 -4.72
N THR A 293 -4.34 7.38 -4.51
CA THR A 293 -3.81 8.21 -5.59
C THR A 293 -2.34 7.85 -5.84
N SER A 294 -1.78 8.36 -6.93
CA SER A 294 -0.34 8.26 -7.24
C SER A 294 0.32 9.64 -7.25
N THR A 295 1.64 9.65 -7.36
CA THR A 295 2.43 10.88 -7.56
C THR A 295 2.17 11.55 -8.91
N ALA A 296 1.44 10.89 -9.83
CA ALA A 296 0.96 11.51 -11.07
C ALA A 296 -0.23 12.46 -10.84
N ALA A 297 -0.95 12.34 -9.72
CA ALA A 297 -1.96 13.32 -9.34
C ALA A 297 -1.32 14.65 -8.90
N THR A 298 -1.99 15.78 -9.13
CA THR A 298 -1.54 17.07 -8.62
C THR A 298 -1.42 17.02 -7.09
N ASN A 299 -0.19 17.19 -6.58
CA ASN A 299 0.16 17.05 -5.15
C ASN A 299 -0.25 15.70 -4.52
N SER A 300 -0.33 14.63 -5.32
CA SER A 300 -0.85 13.33 -4.86
C SER A 300 -2.26 13.41 -4.25
N CYS A 301 -3.04 14.43 -4.58
CA CYS A 301 -4.39 14.63 -4.04
C CYS A 301 -5.42 13.81 -4.84
N PHE A 302 -6.60 13.59 -4.25
CA PHE A 302 -7.79 13.25 -5.03
C PHE A 302 -8.27 14.48 -5.82
N ASP A 303 -8.98 14.29 -6.93
CA ASP A 303 -9.53 15.39 -7.73
C ASP A 303 -10.76 16.00 -7.08
N TRP A 304 -10.54 17.17 -6.48
CA TRP A 304 -11.57 17.95 -5.78
C TRP A 304 -11.78 19.35 -6.34
N TRP A 305 -11.04 19.71 -7.39
CA TRP A 305 -11.15 21.03 -8.04
C TRP A 305 -11.14 20.99 -9.55
N GLY A 306 -11.19 19.79 -10.15
CA GLY A 306 -11.30 19.57 -11.58
C GLY A 306 -9.96 19.65 -12.31
N TYR A 307 -8.86 19.32 -11.64
CA TYR A 307 -7.54 19.33 -12.27
C TYR A 307 -7.34 18.17 -13.25
N ASP A 308 -8.04 17.06 -13.01
CA ASP A 308 -8.00 15.88 -13.87
C ASP A 308 -9.19 15.89 -14.84
N ASN A 309 -10.40 16.18 -14.33
CA ASN A 309 -11.60 16.15 -15.16
C ASN A 309 -12.64 17.20 -14.76
N ALA A 310 -13.27 17.85 -15.75
CA ALA A 310 -14.35 18.82 -15.50
C ALA A 310 -15.58 18.23 -14.78
N ASN A 311 -15.77 16.91 -14.84
CA ASN A 311 -16.85 16.18 -14.15
C ASN A 311 -16.43 15.62 -12.78
N TYR A 312 -15.31 16.05 -12.19
CA TYR A 312 -14.75 15.52 -10.93
C TYR A 312 -15.75 15.36 -9.77
N ALA A 313 -16.78 16.21 -9.69
CA ALA A 313 -17.80 16.16 -8.64
C ALA A 313 -19.11 15.46 -9.05
N LYS A 314 -19.24 14.97 -10.30
CA LYS A 314 -20.43 14.28 -10.82
C LYS A 314 -20.17 12.77 -10.89
N LYS A 315 -21.22 11.95 -10.99
CA LYS A 315 -21.08 10.47 -11.13
C LYS A 315 -20.16 10.04 -12.28
N SER A 316 -19.94 10.85 -13.30
CA SER A 316 -19.02 10.54 -14.39
C SER A 316 -17.55 10.89 -14.12
N GLY A 317 -17.23 11.44 -12.95
CA GLY A 317 -15.87 11.78 -12.54
C GLY A 317 -14.98 10.53 -12.44
N PRO A 318 -13.84 10.44 -13.16
CA PRO A 318 -13.06 9.20 -13.28
C PRO A 318 -12.65 8.57 -11.95
N GLN A 319 -12.12 9.36 -11.02
CA GLN A 319 -11.71 8.85 -9.70
C GLN A 319 -12.91 8.33 -8.88
N MET A 320 -14.06 9.01 -8.95
CA MET A 320 -15.26 8.55 -8.23
C MET A 320 -15.86 7.28 -8.86
N VAL A 321 -15.88 7.18 -10.20
CA VAL A 321 -16.28 5.96 -10.91
C VAL A 321 -15.41 4.79 -10.47
N ALA A 322 -14.10 4.98 -10.39
CA ALA A 322 -13.17 3.94 -9.96
C ALA A 322 -13.45 3.49 -8.51
N ILE A 323 -13.59 4.43 -7.58
CA ILE A 323 -13.88 4.13 -6.17
C ILE A 323 -15.24 3.42 -6.04
N LYS A 324 -16.25 3.87 -6.78
CA LYS A 324 -17.56 3.21 -6.82
C LYS A 324 -17.46 1.78 -7.36
N ALA A 325 -16.68 1.56 -8.42
CA ALA A 325 -16.47 0.22 -8.97
C ALA A 325 -15.74 -0.70 -7.96
N MET A 326 -14.81 -0.18 -7.17
CA MET A 326 -14.20 -0.93 -6.05
C MET A 326 -15.23 -1.30 -4.99
N VAL A 327 -16.11 -0.36 -4.62
CA VAL A 327 -17.22 -0.60 -3.67
C VAL A 327 -18.20 -1.65 -4.20
N ASP A 328 -18.52 -1.62 -5.49
CA ASP A 328 -19.38 -2.62 -6.12
C ASP A 328 -18.75 -4.00 -6.13
N GLN A 329 -17.47 -4.07 -6.51
CA GLN A 329 -16.72 -5.32 -6.54
C GLN A 329 -16.68 -5.94 -5.14
N ILE A 330 -16.27 -5.18 -4.11
CA ILE A 330 -16.13 -5.71 -2.75
C ILE A 330 -17.47 -6.11 -2.13
N SER A 331 -18.59 -5.54 -2.61
CA SER A 331 -19.92 -5.82 -2.07
C SER A 331 -20.70 -6.89 -2.84
N SER A 332 -20.14 -7.42 -3.94
CA SER A 332 -20.85 -8.34 -4.84
C SER A 332 -21.03 -9.78 -4.30
N GLY A 333 -20.46 -10.12 -3.14
CA GLY A 333 -20.47 -11.48 -2.59
C GLY A 333 -21.72 -11.87 -1.79
N GLY A 334 -22.75 -11.02 -1.73
CA GLY A 334 -23.93 -11.20 -0.87
C GLY A 334 -25.24 -11.61 -1.56
N GLY A 335 -25.29 -11.71 -2.90
CA GLY A 335 -26.52 -12.04 -3.64
C GLY A 335 -26.62 -13.52 -4.01
N THR A 336 -27.83 -14.09 -3.93
CA THR A 336 -28.19 -15.36 -4.58
C THR A 336 -28.21 -15.19 -6.09
N THR A 337 -27.04 -15.12 -6.68
CA THR A 337 -26.78 -15.65 -8.00
C THR A 337 -25.62 -16.59 -7.77
N ASN A 338 -25.82 -17.89 -8.03
CA ASN A 338 -24.67 -18.75 -8.30
C ASN A 338 -23.75 -17.93 -9.21
N PRO A 339 -22.45 -17.77 -8.87
CA PRO A 339 -21.48 -17.50 -9.92
C PRO A 339 -21.78 -18.53 -11.01
N PRO A 340 -21.68 -18.21 -12.32
CA PRO A 340 -21.52 -19.30 -13.25
C PRO A 340 -20.38 -20.13 -12.67
N THR A 341 -20.67 -21.37 -12.26
CA THR A 341 -19.66 -22.38 -12.03
C THR A 341 -19.05 -22.59 -13.39
N ASN A 342 -18.17 -21.68 -13.80
CA ASN A 342 -17.17 -22.00 -14.78
C ASN A 342 -16.34 -23.08 -14.09
N PRO A 343 -16.26 -24.31 -14.63
CA PRO A 343 -15.44 -25.34 -14.00
C PRO A 343 -14.06 -24.74 -13.78
N ALA A 344 -13.60 -24.74 -12.52
CA ALA A 344 -12.26 -24.27 -12.18
C ALA A 344 -11.28 -24.94 -13.16
N LEU A 345 -10.53 -24.12 -13.90
CA LEU A 345 -9.61 -24.63 -14.92
C LEU A 345 -8.75 -25.76 -14.31
N PRO A 346 -8.56 -26.88 -15.02
CA PRO A 346 -7.77 -27.97 -14.47
C PRO A 346 -6.34 -27.49 -14.20
N ALA A 347 -5.67 -28.15 -13.25
CA ALA A 347 -4.32 -27.81 -12.90
C ALA A 347 -3.37 -27.99 -14.10
N PRO A 348 -2.47 -27.04 -14.39
CA PRO A 348 -1.42 -27.26 -15.37
C PRO A 348 -0.61 -28.53 -15.05
N THR A 349 -0.39 -29.36 -16.05
CA THR A 349 0.40 -30.60 -15.93
C THR A 349 1.81 -30.40 -16.48
N GLY A 350 2.72 -31.33 -16.22
CA GLY A 350 4.08 -31.30 -16.77
C GLY A 350 4.95 -30.15 -16.26
N VAL A 351 4.65 -29.61 -15.08
CA VAL A 351 5.44 -28.53 -14.47
C VAL A 351 6.86 -29.03 -14.23
N ASN A 352 7.86 -28.30 -14.74
CA ASN A 352 9.26 -28.64 -14.65
C ASN A 352 10.14 -27.39 -14.50
N THR A 353 11.39 -27.59 -14.09
CA THR A 353 12.39 -26.53 -13.92
C THR A 353 13.60 -26.79 -14.81
N SER A 354 14.17 -25.75 -15.42
CA SER A 354 15.36 -25.83 -16.26
C SER A 354 16.15 -24.51 -16.25
N GLY A 355 17.30 -24.46 -16.95
CA GLY A 355 18.05 -23.21 -17.15
C GLY A 355 18.55 -22.55 -15.87
N ALA A 356 18.86 -23.33 -14.84
CA ALA A 356 19.33 -22.83 -13.55
C ALA A 356 20.57 -21.93 -13.71
N THR A 357 20.52 -20.74 -13.13
CA THR A 357 21.70 -19.88 -12.93
C THR A 357 21.93 -19.70 -11.43
N ALA A 358 22.89 -18.84 -11.06
CA ALA A 358 23.06 -18.44 -9.67
C ALA A 358 21.87 -17.67 -9.08
N SER A 359 21.03 -17.06 -9.94
CA SER A 359 19.97 -16.16 -9.50
C SER A 359 18.66 -16.30 -10.28
N SER A 360 18.52 -17.32 -11.10
CA SER A 360 17.29 -17.57 -11.86
C SER A 360 17.05 -19.04 -12.15
N MET A 361 15.78 -19.35 -12.44
CA MET A 361 15.31 -20.67 -12.88
C MET A 361 14.19 -20.47 -13.90
N VAL A 362 14.18 -21.25 -14.97
CA VAL A 362 13.05 -21.33 -15.90
C VAL A 362 12.06 -22.38 -15.40
N VAL A 363 10.79 -22.02 -15.28
CA VAL A 363 9.68 -22.91 -14.96
C VAL A 363 8.84 -23.09 -16.22
N GLY A 364 8.60 -24.33 -16.65
CA GLY A 364 7.77 -24.67 -17.81
C GLY A 364 6.59 -25.56 -17.43
N TRP A 365 5.49 -25.51 -18.18
CA TRP A 365 4.29 -26.33 -17.95
C TRP A 365 3.53 -26.62 -19.25
N GLY A 366 2.54 -27.52 -19.19
CA GLY A 366 1.62 -27.79 -20.29
C GLY A 366 0.47 -26.79 -20.35
N ALA A 367 0.03 -26.44 -21.57
CA ALA A 367 -1.11 -25.55 -21.77
C ALA A 367 -2.42 -26.18 -21.25
N VAL A 368 -3.26 -25.37 -20.62
CA VAL A 368 -4.60 -25.71 -20.14
C VAL A 368 -5.64 -25.13 -21.10
N SER A 369 -6.52 -25.98 -21.62
CA SER A 369 -7.63 -25.54 -22.47
C SER A 369 -8.57 -24.61 -21.69
N GLY A 370 -8.94 -23.48 -22.30
CA GLY A 370 -9.75 -22.43 -21.67
C GLY A 370 -8.98 -21.44 -20.80
N ALA A 371 -7.67 -21.64 -20.60
CA ALA A 371 -6.83 -20.67 -19.92
C ALA A 371 -6.49 -19.49 -20.84
N ALA A 372 -6.75 -18.27 -20.37
CA ALA A 372 -6.28 -17.05 -21.02
C ALA A 372 -4.85 -16.69 -20.58
N SER A 373 -4.44 -17.15 -19.39
CA SER A 373 -3.11 -16.89 -18.82
C SER A 373 -2.75 -17.87 -17.72
N TYR A 374 -1.55 -17.73 -17.14
CA TYR A 374 -1.05 -18.54 -16.03
C TYR A 374 -0.35 -17.68 -14.98
N ASN A 375 -0.37 -18.18 -13.74
CA ASN A 375 0.39 -17.63 -12.63
C ASN A 375 1.32 -18.69 -12.04
N VAL A 376 2.55 -18.28 -11.74
CA VAL A 376 3.62 -19.12 -11.22
C VAL A 376 3.87 -18.72 -9.77
N TYR A 377 3.99 -19.73 -8.93
CA TYR A 377 4.19 -19.59 -7.50
C TYR A 377 5.50 -20.25 -7.13
N ARG A 378 6.34 -19.56 -6.36
CA ARG A 378 7.49 -20.14 -5.68
C ARG A 378 7.09 -20.36 -4.22
N ASN A 379 7.00 -21.62 -3.81
CA ASN A 379 6.29 -22.03 -2.60
C ASN A 379 4.82 -21.56 -2.67
N THR A 380 4.37 -20.76 -1.70
CA THR A 380 3.00 -20.20 -1.67
C THR A 380 2.90 -18.79 -2.27
N ASN A 381 4.02 -18.20 -2.70
CA ASN A 381 4.07 -16.80 -3.15
C ASN A 381 4.09 -16.74 -4.68
N LYS A 382 3.19 -15.95 -5.26
CA LYS A 382 3.18 -15.67 -6.71
C LYS A 382 4.44 -14.88 -7.10
N VAL A 383 5.13 -15.30 -8.16
CA VAL A 383 6.40 -14.70 -8.61
C VAL A 383 6.27 -13.86 -9.89
N ASN A 384 5.29 -14.15 -10.75
CA ASN A 384 5.06 -13.36 -11.96
C ASN A 384 4.19 -12.12 -11.67
N ALA A 385 4.66 -10.94 -12.05
CA ALA A 385 3.94 -9.67 -11.84
C ALA A 385 2.71 -9.51 -12.75
N LEU A 386 2.82 -9.95 -14.01
CA LEU A 386 1.72 -10.00 -14.97
C LEU A 386 1.38 -11.47 -15.28
N PRO A 387 0.11 -11.81 -15.52
CA PRO A 387 -0.27 -13.15 -15.96
C PRO A 387 0.51 -13.55 -17.23
N VAL A 388 1.06 -14.77 -17.21
CA VAL A 388 1.88 -15.29 -18.31
C VAL A 388 0.95 -15.82 -19.38
N SER A 389 1.02 -15.29 -20.60
CA SER A 389 0.22 -15.79 -21.73
C SER A 389 0.83 -17.05 -22.39
N GLY A 390 2.14 -17.26 -22.19
CA GLY A 390 2.85 -18.47 -22.62
C GLY A 390 2.85 -19.58 -21.57
N THR A 391 3.60 -20.64 -21.84
CA THR A 391 3.72 -21.83 -20.98
C THR A 391 5.09 -21.96 -20.29
N SER A 392 5.81 -20.86 -20.19
CA SER A 392 7.09 -20.77 -19.47
C SER A 392 7.26 -19.41 -18.80
N TYR A 393 8.00 -19.41 -17.70
CA TYR A 393 8.33 -18.22 -16.93
C TYR A 393 9.74 -18.34 -16.34
N THR A 394 10.55 -17.29 -16.46
CA THR A 394 11.86 -17.23 -15.82
C THR A 394 11.72 -16.50 -14.49
N ASP A 395 11.81 -17.25 -13.40
CA ASP A 395 11.89 -16.70 -12.06
C ASP A 395 13.32 -16.20 -11.79
N THR A 396 13.46 -14.96 -11.34
CA THR A 396 14.75 -14.26 -11.16
C THR A 396 14.89 -13.75 -9.73
N GLY A 397 16.10 -13.31 -9.35
CA GLY A 397 16.39 -12.84 -8.00
C GLY A 397 16.48 -13.97 -6.96
N LEU A 398 16.75 -15.20 -7.41
CA LEU A 398 16.98 -16.34 -6.54
C LEU A 398 18.33 -16.23 -5.82
N ALA A 399 18.44 -16.82 -4.63
CA ALA A 399 19.72 -16.99 -3.97
C ALA A 399 20.48 -18.14 -4.63
N ALA A 400 21.81 -18.02 -4.70
CA ALA A 400 22.68 -19.07 -5.20
C ALA A 400 22.66 -20.32 -4.31
N SER A 401 22.97 -21.48 -4.89
CA SER A 401 23.04 -22.77 -4.18
C SER A 401 21.82 -23.07 -3.30
N THR A 402 20.63 -22.63 -3.74
CA THR A 402 19.39 -22.71 -2.96
C THR A 402 18.34 -23.50 -3.74
N SER A 403 17.72 -24.46 -3.06
CA SER A 403 16.61 -25.24 -3.62
C SER A 403 15.29 -24.49 -3.44
N TYR A 404 14.49 -24.47 -4.50
CA TYR A 404 13.18 -23.86 -4.55
C TYR A 404 12.16 -24.82 -5.14
N SER A 405 10.89 -24.57 -4.84
CA SER A 405 9.74 -25.32 -5.35
C SER A 405 8.76 -24.37 -6.03
N TRP A 406 8.22 -24.78 -7.18
CA TRP A 406 7.28 -23.99 -7.96
C TRP A 406 6.00 -24.75 -8.30
N THR A 407 4.87 -24.06 -8.24
CA THR A 407 3.57 -24.53 -8.75
C THR A 407 3.00 -23.52 -9.72
N VAL A 408 2.12 -23.95 -10.61
CA VAL A 408 1.48 -23.11 -11.63
C VAL A 408 -0.04 -23.26 -11.54
N ARG A 409 -0.76 -22.16 -11.79
CA ARG A 409 -2.21 -22.14 -11.93
C ARG A 409 -2.59 -21.51 -13.26
N ALA A 410 -3.52 -22.12 -13.97
CA ALA A 410 -4.17 -21.52 -15.12
C ALA A 410 -5.21 -20.49 -14.66
N ALA A 411 -5.42 -19.43 -15.44
CA ALA A 411 -6.43 -18.43 -15.20
C ALA A 411 -7.28 -18.18 -16.45
N ASP A 412 -8.58 -17.99 -16.26
CA ASP A 412 -9.52 -17.70 -17.36
C ASP A 412 -9.41 -16.25 -17.85
N ALA A 413 -10.23 -15.87 -18.83
CA ALA A 413 -10.23 -14.52 -19.40
C ALA A 413 -10.59 -13.41 -18.39
N ASN A 414 -11.22 -13.77 -17.26
CA ASN A 414 -11.56 -12.86 -16.18
C ASN A 414 -10.50 -12.86 -15.06
N GLY A 415 -9.41 -13.62 -15.23
CA GLY A 415 -8.33 -13.75 -14.26
C GLY A 415 -8.65 -14.68 -13.08
N ALA A 416 -9.73 -15.47 -13.15
CA ALA A 416 -10.04 -16.45 -12.10
C ALA A 416 -9.12 -17.68 -12.23
N GLU A 417 -8.41 -18.03 -11.16
CA GLU A 417 -7.48 -19.16 -11.15
C GLU A 417 -8.17 -20.50 -10.95
N GLY A 418 -7.68 -21.51 -11.67
CA GLY A 418 -8.05 -22.91 -11.53
C GLY A 418 -7.26 -23.64 -10.44
N ALA A 419 -7.26 -24.98 -10.53
CA ALA A 419 -6.55 -25.84 -9.59
C ALA A 419 -5.02 -25.64 -9.62
N THR A 420 -4.36 -25.91 -8.49
CA THR A 420 -2.90 -25.82 -8.37
C THR A 420 -2.23 -27.05 -8.98
N SER A 421 -1.17 -26.86 -9.76
CA SER A 421 -0.34 -27.96 -10.27
C SER A 421 0.36 -28.75 -9.18
N ALA A 422 0.89 -29.92 -9.54
CA ALA A 422 1.97 -30.53 -8.79
C ALA A 422 3.19 -29.59 -8.77
N ALA A 423 3.98 -29.66 -7.70
CA ALA A 423 5.16 -28.82 -7.55
C ALA A 423 6.36 -29.39 -8.31
N ALA A 424 7.12 -28.53 -8.97
CA ALA A 424 8.43 -28.83 -9.52
C ALA A 424 9.51 -28.16 -8.68
N SER A 425 10.64 -28.83 -8.44
CA SER A 425 11.72 -28.26 -7.62
C SER A 425 13.04 -28.23 -8.37
N GLY A 426 13.87 -27.25 -8.06
CA GLY A 426 15.18 -27.05 -8.68
C GLY A 426 16.13 -26.28 -7.78
N THR A 427 17.43 -26.47 -7.97
CA THR A 427 18.48 -25.83 -7.18
C THR A 427 19.26 -24.88 -8.07
N THR A 428 19.41 -23.62 -7.65
CA THR A 428 20.24 -22.64 -8.35
C THR A 428 21.71 -23.01 -8.30
N LEU A 429 22.47 -22.56 -9.29
CA LEU A 429 23.91 -22.73 -9.31
C LEU A 429 24.56 -21.91 -8.18
N ALA A 430 25.81 -22.22 -7.87
CA ALA A 430 26.61 -21.33 -7.02
C ALA A 430 26.76 -19.96 -7.70
N ALA A 431 26.84 -18.90 -6.89
CA ALA A 431 27.16 -17.57 -7.39
C ALA A 431 28.51 -17.64 -8.11
N PRO A 432 28.70 -16.93 -9.24
CA PRO A 432 30.04 -16.69 -9.73
C PRO A 432 30.82 -16.08 -8.57
N GLY A 433 31.81 -16.80 -8.05
CA GLY A 433 32.65 -16.28 -6.97
C GLY A 433 33.18 -14.93 -7.42
N GLY A 434 33.03 -13.91 -6.56
CA GLY A 434 33.45 -12.54 -6.85
C GLY A 434 34.77 -12.54 -7.59
N GLY A 435 34.81 -11.85 -8.73
CA GLY A 435 35.90 -11.91 -9.71
C GLY A 435 37.25 -11.93 -9.02
N ALA A 436 38.06 -12.94 -9.34
CA ALA A 436 39.36 -13.10 -8.73
C ALA A 436 40.17 -11.80 -8.87
N THR A 437 40.49 -11.17 -7.75
CA THR A 437 41.35 -9.99 -7.76
C THR A 437 42.77 -10.47 -8.01
N CYS A 438 43.33 -10.07 -9.15
CA CYS A 438 44.76 -10.22 -9.40
C CYS A 438 45.51 -9.05 -8.79
N THR A 439 46.68 -9.32 -8.22
CA THR A 439 47.63 -8.30 -7.80
C THR A 439 49.01 -8.71 -8.26
N THR A 440 49.66 -7.86 -9.04
CA THR A 440 51.08 -8.00 -9.41
C THR A 440 51.89 -7.08 -8.52
N ALA A 441 52.78 -7.64 -7.72
CA ALA A 441 53.70 -6.86 -6.89
C ALA A 441 55.01 -7.63 -6.68
N THR A 442 55.98 -7.00 -6.03
CA THR A 442 57.21 -7.68 -5.60
C THR A 442 56.90 -8.74 -4.57
N ASN A 443 57.69 -9.82 -4.53
CA ASN A 443 57.52 -10.88 -3.54
C ASN A 443 57.59 -10.34 -2.11
N TYR A 444 58.42 -9.32 -1.87
CA TYR A 444 58.42 -8.57 -0.59
C TYR A 444 57.06 -7.94 -0.28
N ALA A 445 56.48 -7.19 -1.22
CA ALA A 445 55.19 -6.52 -1.03
C ALA A 445 54.02 -7.49 -0.84
N HIS A 446 54.07 -8.67 -1.46
CA HIS A 446 53.07 -9.72 -1.24
C HIS A 446 53.07 -10.25 0.20
N VAL A 447 54.24 -10.45 0.79
CA VAL A 447 54.36 -10.89 2.19
C VAL A 447 53.87 -9.78 3.13
N GLN A 448 54.27 -8.53 2.90
CA GLN A 448 53.83 -7.39 3.72
C GLN A 448 52.32 -7.17 3.70
N ALA A 449 51.68 -7.39 2.55
CA ALA A 449 50.24 -7.25 2.41
C ALA A 449 49.45 -8.51 2.81
N GLY A 450 50.11 -9.52 3.39
CA GLY A 450 49.45 -10.75 3.85
C GLY A 450 48.91 -11.65 2.72
N ARG A 451 49.42 -11.50 1.49
CA ARG A 451 49.08 -12.34 0.32
C ARG A 451 50.03 -13.53 0.13
N ALA A 452 51.18 -13.52 0.80
CA ALA A 452 52.19 -14.56 0.77
C ALA A 452 52.85 -14.76 2.14
N THR A 453 53.52 -15.88 2.34
CA THR A 453 54.37 -16.18 3.51
C THR A 453 55.83 -16.33 3.08
N GLN A 454 56.78 -16.12 3.99
CA GLN A 454 58.21 -16.33 3.70
C GLN A 454 58.81 -17.48 4.50
N THR A 455 59.74 -18.20 3.90
CA THR A 455 60.64 -19.13 4.62
C THR A 455 61.91 -19.36 3.80
N GLY A 456 63.05 -19.48 4.46
CA GLY A 456 64.34 -19.80 3.82
C GLY A 456 64.78 -18.85 2.70
N GLY A 457 64.35 -17.57 2.71
CA GLY A 457 64.66 -16.60 1.66
C GLY A 457 63.74 -16.63 0.43
N TYR A 458 62.71 -17.48 0.43
CA TYR A 458 61.70 -17.60 -0.64
C TYR A 458 60.31 -17.14 -0.15
N ALA A 459 59.49 -16.69 -1.08
CA ALA A 459 58.09 -16.33 -0.84
C ALA A 459 57.15 -17.43 -1.39
N TYR A 460 56.05 -17.68 -0.68
CA TYR A 460 55.06 -18.70 -1.01
C TYR A 460 53.65 -18.10 -0.96
N ALA A 461 52.83 -18.35 -1.99
CA ALA A 461 51.48 -17.80 -2.05
C ALA A 461 50.61 -18.32 -0.88
N LYS A 462 49.94 -17.42 -0.17
CA LYS A 462 49.16 -17.79 1.03
C LYS A 462 47.98 -18.68 0.63
N GLY A 463 47.81 -19.81 1.31
CA GLY A 463 46.77 -20.80 1.04
C GLY A 463 47.24 -21.91 0.09
N SER A 464 47.77 -21.58 -1.10
CA SER A 464 48.22 -22.60 -2.06
C SER A 464 49.65 -23.11 -1.86
N ASN A 465 50.49 -22.37 -1.13
CA ASN A 465 51.91 -22.64 -0.91
C ASN A 465 52.74 -22.76 -2.20
N GLN A 466 52.30 -22.16 -3.31
CA GLN A 466 53.09 -22.12 -4.54
C GLN A 466 54.32 -21.24 -4.35
N ASN A 467 55.50 -21.76 -4.70
CA ASN A 467 56.76 -21.03 -4.62
C ASN A 467 56.78 -19.88 -5.63
N MET A 468 56.90 -18.65 -5.13
CA MET A 468 56.93 -17.41 -5.91
C MET A 468 58.36 -16.99 -6.30
N GLY A 469 59.37 -17.71 -5.84
CA GLY A 469 60.78 -17.35 -5.98
C GLY A 469 61.32 -16.53 -4.80
N LEU A 470 62.44 -15.85 -5.01
CA LEU A 470 63.15 -15.14 -3.94
C LEU A 470 62.28 -14.06 -3.29
N TRP A 471 62.30 -13.99 -1.96
CA TRP A 471 61.64 -12.94 -1.19
C TRP A 471 62.49 -11.66 -1.23
N ASN A 472 62.30 -10.85 -2.26
CA ASN A 472 62.98 -9.57 -2.43
C ASN A 472 62.09 -8.54 -3.14
N VAL A 473 62.64 -7.35 -3.37
CA VAL A 473 61.96 -6.23 -4.04
C VAL A 473 62.12 -6.21 -5.56
N PHE A 474 62.82 -7.20 -6.15
CA PHE A 474 63.11 -7.26 -7.59
C PHE A 474 62.26 -8.32 -8.31
N VAL A 475 61.96 -9.44 -7.66
CA VAL A 475 61.12 -10.52 -8.22
C VAL A 475 59.66 -10.15 -8.02
N THR A 476 58.92 -10.05 -9.13
CA THR A 476 57.48 -9.76 -9.15
C THR A 476 56.68 -10.97 -9.55
N THR A 477 55.57 -11.21 -8.85
CA THR A 477 54.66 -12.32 -9.13
C THR A 477 53.23 -11.79 -9.21
N THR A 478 52.42 -12.30 -10.13
CA THR A 478 50.97 -12.05 -10.12
C THR A 478 50.28 -13.12 -9.28
N LEU A 479 49.61 -12.70 -8.21
CA LEU A 479 48.75 -13.57 -7.42
C LEU A 479 47.29 -13.31 -7.74
N LYS A 480 46.56 -14.39 -8.01
CA LYS A 480 45.10 -14.43 -8.19
C LYS A 480 44.46 -14.92 -6.89
N GLN A 481 43.60 -14.11 -6.30
CA GLN A 481 42.81 -14.54 -5.13
C GLN A 481 41.62 -15.39 -5.58
N THR A 482 41.60 -16.69 -5.25
CA THR A 482 40.51 -17.60 -5.64
C THR A 482 39.47 -17.79 -4.56
N SER A 483 39.81 -17.48 -3.30
CA SER A 483 38.87 -17.37 -2.17
C SER A 483 39.50 -16.52 -1.04
N PRO A 484 38.77 -16.13 0.03
CA PRO A 484 39.35 -15.41 1.16
C PRO A 484 40.59 -16.12 1.72
N ASN A 485 41.73 -15.41 1.76
CA ASN A 485 43.03 -15.94 2.20
C ASN A 485 43.63 -17.08 1.35
N TYR A 486 43.13 -17.33 0.14
CA TYR A 486 43.69 -18.33 -0.78
C TYR A 486 44.12 -17.68 -2.11
N TYR A 487 45.43 -17.72 -2.36
CA TYR A 487 46.08 -17.11 -3.52
C TYR A 487 46.84 -18.15 -4.32
N VAL A 488 46.77 -18.06 -5.65
CA VAL A 488 47.56 -18.88 -6.58
C VAL A 488 48.38 -17.99 -7.52
N ILE A 489 49.53 -18.48 -7.98
CA ILE A 489 50.29 -17.86 -9.06
C ILE A 489 49.49 -18.02 -10.35
N GLY A 490 49.22 -16.91 -11.04
CA GLY A 490 48.51 -16.95 -12.31
C GLY A 490 48.26 -15.56 -12.88
N THR A 491 47.79 -15.53 -14.12
CA THR A 491 47.34 -14.30 -14.79
C THR A 491 45.82 -14.15 -14.68
N CYS A 492 45.34 -12.90 -14.78
CA CYS A 492 43.93 -12.62 -15.05
C CYS A 492 43.79 -12.20 -16.51
N PRO A 493 42.58 -12.30 -17.12
CA PRO A 493 42.28 -11.68 -18.41
C PRO A 493 42.58 -10.17 -18.40
#